data_AF-A0A0R2QHY7-F1
#
_entry.id   AF-A0A0R2QHY7-F1
#
_cell.length_a   1.000
_cell.length_b   1.000
_cell.length_c   1.000
_cell.angle_alpha   90.00
_cell.angle_beta   90.00
_cell.angle_gamma   90.00
#
_symmetry.space_group_name_H-M   'P 1'
#
loop_
_entity.id
_entity.type
_entity.pdbx_description
1 polymer ?
#
loop_
_entity_poly.entity_id
_entity_poly.type
_entity_poly.pdbx_seq_one_letter_code
_entity_poly.pdbx_strand_id
1 'polypeptide(L)'
;PVGAKLVISGKNGLLALSTAQATKKFPATYTGKDKVSVEIRGSGFATRQVNNIATPDSFSGAEKILVCEVITPGGNWSSWPPHRHDGIAGCDFNNEEIYYFQIGKQNSDHGSDEGRGYFRVYSYDQSIDETMTINDRDFVIVPHGYHGPSIAAPEYPMYFLNVLAGPAENRSMGFCDDPSHHWIREDWKNQKQDARLPMTNKDGRRI
;
A
#
# COMPACT_ATOMS: atom_id res chain seq x y z
N PRO A 1 18.21 10.43 -5.55
CA PRO A 1 18.73 10.06 -6.89
C PRO A 1 20.02 9.23 -6.78
N VAL A 2 20.35 8.45 -7.81
CA VAL A 2 21.58 7.65 -7.86
C VAL A 2 22.81 8.56 -7.69
N GLY A 3 23.64 8.28 -6.68
CA GLY A 3 24.83 9.05 -6.36
C GLY A 3 24.59 10.39 -5.62
N ALA A 4 23.35 10.70 -5.27
CA ALA A 4 23.05 11.90 -4.47
C ALA A 4 23.42 11.68 -3.00
N LYS A 5 23.84 12.75 -2.32
CA LYS A 5 23.93 12.81 -0.86
C LYS A 5 22.65 13.43 -0.32
N LEU A 6 22.10 12.83 0.73
CA LEU A 6 20.90 13.32 1.42
C LEU A 6 21.27 13.77 2.83
N VAL A 7 20.81 14.97 3.20
CA VAL A 7 20.88 15.49 4.56
C VAL A 7 19.46 15.77 5.01
N ILE A 8 19.05 15.19 6.13
CA ILE A 8 17.73 15.37 6.73
C ILE A 8 17.92 16.07 8.07
N SER A 9 17.15 17.11 8.32
CA SER A 9 17.08 17.79 9.61
C SER A 9 15.66 18.28 9.88
N GLY A 10 15.23 18.24 11.14
CA GLY A 10 13.89 18.62 11.56
C GLY A 10 13.78 18.60 13.08
N LYS A 11 12.79 19.31 13.64
CA LYS A 11 12.57 19.35 15.09
C LYS A 11 11.86 18.09 15.60
N ASN A 12 10.87 17.62 14.85
CA ASN A 12 10.05 16.44 15.13
C ASN A 12 9.38 15.97 13.84
N GLY A 13 8.92 14.71 13.84
CA GLY A 13 8.22 14.09 12.73
C GLY A 13 8.68 12.66 12.48
N LEU A 14 7.86 11.93 11.74
CA LEU A 14 8.22 10.61 11.21
C LEU A 14 8.57 10.76 9.74
N LEU A 15 9.70 10.18 9.33
CA LEU A 15 10.17 10.18 7.94
C LEU A 15 10.31 8.74 7.46
N ALA A 16 9.65 8.41 6.35
CA ALA A 16 9.93 7.19 5.61
C ALA A 16 11.02 7.47 4.57
N LEU A 17 12.19 6.83 4.73
CA LEU A 17 13.26 6.84 3.72
C LEU A 17 13.24 5.52 2.95
N SER A 18 12.65 5.55 1.76
CA SER A 18 12.52 4.39 0.89
C SER A 18 13.58 4.41 -0.20
N THR A 19 14.26 3.28 -0.42
CA THR A 19 15.32 3.16 -1.43
C THR A 19 15.16 1.87 -2.24
N ALA A 20 15.53 1.92 -3.51
CA ALA A 20 15.64 0.74 -4.36
C ALA A 20 16.93 0.83 -5.19
N GLN A 21 17.42 -0.32 -5.67
CA GLN A 21 18.52 -0.34 -6.62
C GLN A 21 18.09 0.35 -7.93
N ALA A 22 18.96 1.20 -8.46
CA ALA A 22 18.74 1.94 -9.69
C ALA A 22 20.08 2.29 -10.35
N THR A 23 20.09 2.37 -11.67
CA THR A 23 21.23 2.74 -12.51
C THR A 23 20.99 4.07 -13.24
N LYS A 24 19.74 4.38 -13.59
CA LYS A 24 19.34 5.63 -14.24
C LYS A 24 19.30 6.76 -13.23
N LYS A 25 19.93 7.88 -13.61
CA LYS A 25 19.94 9.12 -12.82
C LYS A 25 18.74 9.99 -13.20
N PHE A 26 18.06 10.49 -12.18
CA PHE A 26 16.98 11.49 -12.30
C PHE A 26 17.35 12.74 -11.50
N PRO A 27 16.84 13.94 -11.86
CA PRO A 27 17.02 15.12 -11.03
C PRO A 27 16.32 14.96 -9.67
N ALA A 28 16.90 15.58 -8.63
CA ALA A 28 16.20 15.70 -7.35
C ALA A 28 14.93 16.53 -7.54
N THR A 29 13.80 16.01 -7.08
CA THR A 29 12.48 16.61 -7.32
C THR A 29 11.70 16.62 -6.01
N TYR A 30 10.98 17.72 -5.78
CA TYR A 30 10.00 17.82 -4.70
C TYR A 30 8.59 17.74 -5.30
N THR A 31 7.78 16.84 -4.76
CA THR A 31 6.36 16.71 -5.09
C THR A 31 5.56 17.06 -3.84
N GLY A 32 4.87 18.21 -3.86
CA GLY A 32 4.01 18.61 -2.77
C GLY A 32 2.73 17.77 -2.70
N LYS A 33 2.09 17.75 -1.51
CA LYS A 33 0.84 17.00 -1.26
C LYS A 33 -0.28 17.30 -2.26
N ASP A 34 -0.33 18.52 -2.79
CA ASP A 34 -1.34 18.95 -3.77
C ASP A 34 -1.23 18.26 -5.13
N LYS A 35 -0.12 17.54 -5.37
CA LYS A 35 0.14 16.79 -6.59
C LYS A 35 -0.06 15.29 -6.43
N VAL A 36 -0.38 14.82 -5.22
CA VAL A 36 -0.63 13.40 -4.97
C VAL A 36 -2.03 13.06 -5.45
N SER A 37 -2.12 12.10 -6.39
CA SER A 37 -3.39 11.64 -6.93
C SER A 37 -4.08 10.69 -5.94
N VAL A 38 -5.31 11.02 -5.57
CA VAL A 38 -6.14 10.23 -4.64
C VAL A 38 -7.18 9.45 -5.43
N GLU A 39 -7.28 8.15 -5.16
CA GLU A 39 -8.22 7.23 -5.79
C GLU A 39 -8.97 6.42 -4.73
N ILE A 40 -10.27 6.19 -4.93
CA ILE A 40 -11.05 5.27 -4.10
C ILE A 40 -11.18 3.94 -4.84
N ARG A 41 -10.59 2.89 -4.28
CA ARG A 41 -10.55 1.53 -4.86
C ARG A 41 -11.43 0.56 -4.09
N GLY A 42 -11.90 -0.46 -4.79
CA GLY A 42 -12.76 -1.51 -4.24
C GLY A 42 -14.21 -1.08 -4.09
N SER A 43 -15.00 -1.94 -3.44
CA SER A 43 -16.41 -1.71 -3.13
C SER A 43 -16.80 -2.41 -1.84
N GLY A 44 -17.92 -2.01 -1.22
CA GLY A 44 -18.39 -2.53 0.07
C GLY A 44 -17.31 -2.47 1.16
N PHE A 45 -17.15 -3.56 1.91
CA PHE A 45 -16.11 -3.68 2.94
C PHE A 45 -14.69 -3.76 2.38
N ALA A 46 -14.50 -3.80 1.06
CA ALA A 46 -13.18 -3.71 0.44
C ALA A 46 -12.85 -2.30 -0.07
N THR A 47 -13.68 -1.30 0.25
CA THR A 47 -13.45 0.09 -0.16
C THR A 47 -12.30 0.70 0.65
N ARG A 48 -11.34 1.31 -0.05
CA ARG A 48 -10.14 1.95 0.53
C ARG A 48 -9.74 3.19 -0.26
N GLN A 49 -9.05 4.11 0.39
CA GLN A 49 -8.42 5.26 -0.26
C GLN A 49 -6.97 4.92 -0.58
N VAL A 50 -6.52 5.24 -1.79
CA VAL A 50 -5.13 5.09 -2.25
C VAL A 50 -4.59 6.45 -2.66
N ASN A 51 -3.48 6.87 -2.06
CA ASN A 51 -2.79 8.09 -2.44
C ASN A 51 -1.48 7.70 -3.18
N ASN A 52 -1.43 8.03 -4.46
CA ASN A 52 -0.37 7.62 -5.38
C ASN A 52 0.80 8.62 -5.30
N ILE A 53 1.79 8.34 -4.44
CA ILE A 53 2.93 9.24 -4.16
C ILE A 53 3.98 9.19 -5.29
N ALA A 54 4.39 7.98 -5.66
CA ALA A 54 5.38 7.71 -6.70
C ALA A 54 5.07 6.40 -7.44
N THR A 55 3.91 6.34 -8.08
CA THR A 55 3.51 5.29 -9.04
C THR A 55 3.89 5.69 -10.47
N PRO A 56 3.80 4.81 -11.49
CA PRO A 56 4.19 5.15 -12.87
C PRO A 56 3.42 6.36 -13.41
N ASP A 57 2.12 6.46 -13.10
CA ASP A 57 1.24 7.52 -13.59
C ASP A 57 1.33 8.82 -12.77
N SER A 58 1.82 8.76 -11.53
CA SER A 58 1.91 9.94 -10.64
C SER A 58 3.30 10.58 -10.61
N PHE A 59 4.36 9.81 -10.90
CA PHE A 59 5.73 10.31 -10.83
C PHE A 59 6.68 9.59 -11.79
N SER A 60 7.24 10.32 -12.75
CA SER A 60 8.20 9.80 -13.75
C SER A 60 9.66 9.87 -13.31
N GLY A 61 9.97 10.50 -12.17
CA GLY A 61 11.34 10.76 -11.70
C GLY A 61 12.04 9.58 -10.99
N ALA A 62 11.65 8.34 -11.29
CA ALA A 62 12.17 7.14 -10.63
C ALA A 62 12.27 5.96 -11.61
N GLU A 63 13.35 5.18 -11.49
CA GLU A 63 13.59 4.00 -12.34
C GLU A 63 12.86 2.74 -11.88
N LYS A 64 12.94 2.42 -10.58
CA LYS A 64 12.46 1.14 -10.03
C LYS A 64 11.47 1.31 -8.89
N ILE A 65 11.75 2.23 -7.97
CA ILE A 65 10.95 2.40 -6.76
C ILE A 65 9.53 2.88 -7.08
N LEU A 66 8.57 2.29 -6.39
CA LEU A 66 7.16 2.61 -6.40
C LEU A 66 6.74 2.92 -4.97
N VAL A 67 5.95 3.97 -4.78
CA VAL A 67 5.44 4.35 -3.45
C VAL A 67 3.98 4.74 -3.56
N CYS A 68 3.14 4.14 -2.73
CA CYS A 68 1.78 4.62 -2.49
C CYS A 68 1.43 4.41 -1.03
N GLU A 69 0.43 5.12 -0.55
CA GLU A 69 -0.15 4.88 0.77
C GLU A 69 -1.62 4.53 0.63
N VAL A 70 -2.12 3.72 1.55
CA VAL A 70 -3.49 3.24 1.57
C VAL A 70 -4.09 3.54 2.93
N ILE A 71 -5.34 4.01 2.92
CA ILE A 71 -6.14 4.26 4.12
C ILE A 71 -7.39 3.39 4.03
N THR A 72 -7.53 2.51 5.01
CA THR A 72 -8.59 1.51 5.12
C THR A 72 -9.45 1.85 6.34
N PRO A 73 -10.75 2.17 6.15
CA PRO A 73 -11.66 2.39 7.27
C PRO A 73 -11.70 1.19 8.22
N GLY A 74 -11.94 1.43 9.51
CA GLY A 74 -12.15 0.35 10.47
C GLY A 74 -13.28 -0.58 10.01
N GLY A 75 -13.03 -1.90 10.07
CA GLY A 75 -13.93 -2.95 9.59
C GLY A 75 -13.79 -3.28 8.10
N ASN A 76 -12.97 -2.54 7.35
CA ASN A 76 -12.73 -2.79 5.94
C ASN A 76 -11.45 -3.62 5.70
N TRP A 77 -11.37 -4.16 4.50
CA TRP A 77 -10.29 -5.01 4.00
C TRP A 77 -9.60 -4.29 2.84
N SER A 78 -8.28 -4.22 2.89
CA SER A 78 -7.43 -3.76 1.81
C SER A 78 -6.52 -4.88 1.30
N SER A 79 -5.82 -4.62 0.20
CA SER A 79 -5.15 -5.67 -0.58
C SER A 79 -6.07 -6.89 -0.84
N TRP A 80 -7.37 -6.59 -1.03
CA TRP A 80 -8.42 -7.56 -1.32
C TRP A 80 -9.07 -7.28 -2.69
N PRO A 81 -9.38 -8.27 -3.55
CA PRO A 81 -8.93 -9.65 -3.45
C PRO A 81 -7.40 -9.78 -3.32
N PRO A 82 -6.90 -10.89 -2.75
CA PRO A 82 -5.47 -11.13 -2.64
C PRO A 82 -4.85 -11.15 -4.03
N HIS A 83 -3.69 -10.52 -4.14
CA HIS A 83 -2.95 -10.46 -5.38
C HIS A 83 -1.46 -10.65 -5.10
N ARG A 84 -0.73 -10.97 -6.17
CA ARG A 84 0.72 -11.15 -6.15
C ARG A 84 1.36 -10.46 -7.35
N HIS A 85 2.65 -10.20 -7.23
CA HIS A 85 3.50 -9.71 -8.30
C HIS A 85 4.90 -10.25 -8.05
N ASP A 86 5.04 -11.57 -8.07
CA ASP A 86 6.26 -12.29 -7.69
C ASP A 86 7.06 -12.88 -8.86
N GLY A 87 6.57 -12.75 -10.10
CA GLY A 87 7.22 -13.35 -11.26
C GLY A 87 7.04 -14.87 -11.37
N ILE A 88 6.17 -15.49 -10.55
CA ILE A 88 6.08 -16.94 -10.40
C ILE A 88 4.79 -17.49 -11.01
N ALA A 89 4.86 -18.68 -11.62
CA ALA A 89 3.70 -19.47 -12.02
C ALA A 89 2.63 -18.66 -12.79
N GLY A 90 3.04 -18.00 -13.87
CA GLY A 90 2.15 -17.24 -14.76
C GLY A 90 1.80 -15.82 -14.29
N CYS A 91 2.49 -15.29 -13.28
CA CYS A 91 2.42 -13.87 -12.98
C CYS A 91 3.64 -13.12 -13.54
N ASP A 92 3.43 -12.29 -14.56
CA ASP A 92 4.53 -11.59 -15.26
C ASP A 92 5.04 -10.35 -14.50
N PHE A 93 4.32 -9.92 -13.47
CA PHE A 93 4.74 -8.82 -12.62
C PHE A 93 5.67 -9.33 -11.52
N ASN A 94 6.78 -8.65 -11.31
CA ASN A 94 7.79 -9.01 -10.32
C ASN A 94 8.23 -7.75 -9.58
N ASN A 95 7.72 -7.57 -8.37
CA ASN A 95 8.10 -6.55 -7.41
C ASN A 95 8.09 -7.19 -6.00
N GLU A 96 9.12 -6.92 -5.20
CA GLU A 96 9.03 -7.07 -3.75
C GLU A 96 8.18 -5.91 -3.20
N GLU A 97 7.47 -6.12 -2.09
CA GLU A 97 6.68 -5.07 -1.46
C GLU A 97 6.92 -5.03 0.06
N ILE A 98 7.09 -3.82 0.58
CA ILE A 98 7.16 -3.53 2.01
C ILE A 98 5.91 -2.78 2.42
N TYR A 99 5.30 -3.22 3.50
CA TYR A 99 4.21 -2.53 4.19
C TYR A 99 4.74 -1.91 5.48
N TYR A 100 4.50 -0.62 5.68
CA TYR A 100 4.62 0.04 6.98
C TYR A 100 3.24 0.41 7.48
N PHE A 101 2.81 -0.13 8.62
CA PHE A 101 1.47 0.11 9.14
C PHE A 101 1.45 1.23 10.18
N GLN A 102 0.40 2.04 10.16
CA GLN A 102 -0.02 2.83 11.32
C GLN A 102 -1.49 2.59 11.57
N ILE A 103 -1.85 2.41 12.83
CA ILE A 103 -3.21 2.03 13.21
C ILE A 103 -3.81 3.13 14.10
N GLY A 104 -5.01 3.60 13.77
CA GLY A 104 -5.75 4.56 14.58
C GLY A 104 -6.67 3.86 15.57
N LYS A 105 -7.40 4.64 16.36
CA LYS A 105 -8.46 4.16 17.26
C LYS A 105 -9.67 5.07 17.09
N GLN A 106 -10.78 4.49 16.65
CA GLN A 106 -12.03 5.17 16.32
C GLN A 106 -11.76 6.37 15.38
N ASN A 107 -12.03 7.59 15.87
CA ASN A 107 -11.83 8.82 15.14
C ASN A 107 -10.52 9.55 15.47
N SER A 108 -9.53 8.87 16.06
CA SER A 108 -8.19 9.43 16.23
C SER A 108 -7.41 9.42 14.93
N ASP A 109 -6.35 10.24 14.87
CA ASP A 109 -5.29 10.04 13.88
C ASP A 109 -4.64 8.66 14.06
N HIS A 110 -4.02 8.14 13.00
CA HIS A 110 -3.23 6.91 13.07
C HIS A 110 -2.02 7.11 13.98
N GLY A 111 -1.57 6.04 14.66
CA GLY A 111 -0.49 6.13 15.64
C GLY A 111 -0.85 5.70 17.06
N SER A 112 -1.94 4.93 17.24
CA SER A 112 -2.41 4.48 18.55
C SER A 112 -1.67 3.22 18.99
N ASP A 113 -1.13 3.22 20.21
CA ASP A 113 -0.50 2.06 20.87
C ASP A 113 -1.45 0.87 21.08
N GLU A 114 -2.75 1.13 21.24
CA GLU A 114 -3.81 0.13 21.27
C GLU A 114 -4.22 -0.37 19.88
N GLY A 115 -3.68 0.22 18.80
CA GLY A 115 -4.06 -0.08 17.43
C GLY A 115 -3.77 -1.51 17.04
N ARG A 116 -4.79 -2.24 16.53
CA ARG A 116 -4.66 -3.63 16.07
C ARG A 116 -5.28 -3.83 14.69
N GLY A 117 -4.63 -4.64 13.88
CA GLY A 117 -5.15 -5.17 12.61
C GLY A 117 -4.59 -6.56 12.33
N TYR A 118 -4.94 -7.12 11.18
CA TYR A 118 -4.41 -8.41 10.73
C TYR A 118 -3.87 -8.30 9.31
N PHE A 119 -2.90 -9.15 8.99
CA PHE A 119 -2.35 -9.26 7.65
C PHE A 119 -2.08 -10.73 7.33
N ARG A 120 -2.38 -11.15 6.11
CA ARG A 120 -2.08 -12.50 5.64
C ARG A 120 -1.21 -12.47 4.40
N VAL A 121 -0.25 -13.40 4.35
CA VAL A 121 0.58 -13.68 3.18
C VAL A 121 0.54 -15.19 2.94
N TYR A 122 0.30 -15.60 1.70
CA TYR A 122 0.35 -17.01 1.33
C TYR A 122 0.90 -17.19 -0.08
N SER A 123 1.76 -18.18 -0.29
CA SER A 123 2.42 -18.40 -1.58
C SER A 123 1.59 -19.30 -2.50
N TYR A 124 1.81 -19.17 -3.81
CA TYR A 124 1.16 -20.00 -4.82
C TYR A 124 1.41 -21.50 -4.61
N ASP A 125 2.63 -21.86 -4.19
CA ASP A 125 3.04 -23.23 -3.90
C ASP A 125 2.69 -23.69 -2.48
N GLN A 126 2.01 -22.85 -1.69
CA GLN A 126 1.58 -23.11 -0.31
C GLN A 126 2.73 -23.37 0.68
N SER A 127 3.97 -23.06 0.31
CA SER A 127 5.12 -23.13 1.23
C SER A 127 5.06 -22.04 2.32
N ILE A 128 4.31 -20.97 2.08
CA ILE A 128 4.02 -19.89 3.04
C ILE A 128 2.50 -19.80 3.16
N ASP A 129 1.98 -19.77 4.39
CA ASP A 129 0.61 -19.37 4.71
C ASP A 129 0.57 -18.84 6.15
N GLU A 130 0.77 -17.53 6.28
CA GLU A 130 0.96 -16.87 7.57
C GLU A 130 -0.08 -15.79 7.77
N THR A 131 -0.71 -15.78 8.94
CA THR A 131 -1.59 -14.70 9.39
C THR A 131 -0.98 -14.06 10.63
N MET A 132 -0.82 -12.75 10.58
CA MET A 132 -0.13 -11.98 11.59
C MET A 132 -1.07 -10.94 12.20
N THR A 133 -0.93 -10.70 13.51
CA THR A 133 -1.47 -9.48 14.13
C THR A 133 -0.52 -8.33 13.85
N ILE A 134 -1.06 -7.20 13.45
CA ILE A 134 -0.34 -5.97 13.14
C ILE A 134 -0.65 -4.93 14.21
N ASN A 135 0.40 -4.38 14.82
CA ASN A 135 0.33 -3.24 15.74
C ASN A 135 0.73 -1.95 15.03
N ASP A 136 0.55 -0.81 15.71
CA ASP A 136 1.03 0.47 15.19
C ASP A 136 2.54 0.43 14.96
N ARG A 137 2.97 0.90 13.79
CA ARG A 137 4.36 0.98 13.32
C ARG A 137 5.06 -0.34 13.02
N ASP A 138 4.32 -1.43 12.94
CA ASP A 138 4.88 -2.68 12.42
C ASP A 138 5.19 -2.56 10.93
N PHE A 139 6.21 -3.33 10.49
CA PHE A 139 6.55 -3.50 9.09
C PHE A 139 6.41 -4.96 8.68
N VAL A 140 5.96 -5.19 7.44
CA VAL A 140 5.96 -6.52 6.82
C VAL A 140 6.67 -6.42 5.48
N ILE A 141 7.61 -7.34 5.25
CA ILE A 141 8.33 -7.48 3.99
C ILE A 141 7.77 -8.69 3.27
N VAL A 142 7.29 -8.48 2.04
CA VAL A 142 6.69 -9.51 1.21
C VAL A 142 7.58 -9.71 -0.03
N PRO A 143 8.43 -10.75 -0.02
CA PRO A 143 9.28 -11.04 -1.18
C PRO A 143 8.51 -11.71 -2.32
N HIS A 144 7.46 -12.48 -2.01
CA HIS A 144 6.61 -13.17 -2.99
C HIS A 144 5.31 -13.67 -2.34
N GLY A 145 4.41 -14.22 -3.15
CA GLY A 145 3.12 -14.75 -2.71
C GLY A 145 1.99 -13.74 -2.78
N TYR A 146 0.77 -14.24 -2.61
CA TYR A 146 -0.41 -13.41 -2.44
C TYR A 146 -0.31 -12.68 -1.10
N HIS A 147 -0.52 -11.37 -1.14
CA HIS A 147 -0.42 -10.52 0.04
C HIS A 147 -1.61 -9.59 0.12
N GLY A 148 -2.07 -9.46 1.35
CA GLY A 148 -3.45 -9.12 1.58
C GLY A 148 -4.31 -10.38 1.74
N PRO A 149 -5.35 -10.31 2.57
CA PRO A 149 -5.94 -9.07 3.06
C PRO A 149 -5.16 -8.39 4.19
N SER A 150 -5.07 -7.06 4.13
CA SER A 150 -4.83 -6.24 5.32
C SER A 150 -6.19 -5.89 5.89
N ILE A 151 -6.44 -6.31 7.13
CA ILE A 151 -7.75 -6.30 7.76
C ILE A 151 -7.72 -5.27 8.87
N ALA A 152 -8.44 -4.17 8.69
CA ALA A 152 -8.65 -3.18 9.72
C ALA A 152 -9.73 -3.71 10.68
N ALA A 153 -9.41 -3.87 11.96
CA ALA A 153 -10.42 -4.21 12.96
C ALA A 153 -11.49 -3.09 13.04
N PRO A 154 -12.75 -3.37 13.44
CA PRO A 154 -13.87 -2.44 13.30
C PRO A 154 -13.61 -1.04 13.89
N GLU A 155 -13.00 -0.94 15.07
CA GLU A 155 -12.68 0.31 15.75
C GLU A 155 -11.29 0.86 15.40
N TYR A 156 -10.55 0.24 14.48
CA TYR A 156 -9.13 0.52 14.26
C TYR A 156 -8.87 0.80 12.78
N PRO A 157 -9.06 2.06 12.31
CA PRO A 157 -8.71 2.41 10.94
C PRO A 157 -7.21 2.18 10.70
N MET A 158 -6.88 1.72 9.50
CA MET A 158 -5.54 1.28 9.14
C MET A 158 -4.99 2.18 8.04
N TYR A 159 -3.77 2.65 8.25
CA TYR A 159 -2.92 3.24 7.24
C TYR A 159 -1.79 2.27 6.94
N PHE A 160 -1.37 2.20 5.68
CA PHE A 160 -0.05 1.68 5.37
C PHE A 160 0.63 2.39 4.21
N LEU A 161 1.95 2.50 4.32
CA LEU A 161 2.82 2.92 3.23
C LEU A 161 3.36 1.67 2.52
N ASN A 162 3.11 1.57 1.23
CA ASN A 162 3.71 0.56 0.37
C ASN A 162 4.94 1.10 -0.33
N VAL A 163 6.01 0.32 -0.29
CA VAL A 163 7.22 0.53 -1.08
C VAL A 163 7.45 -0.71 -1.91
N LEU A 164 7.46 -0.57 -3.23
CA LEU A 164 7.72 -1.67 -4.15
C LEU A 164 8.92 -1.39 -5.03
N ALA A 165 9.62 -2.44 -5.43
CA ALA A 165 10.62 -2.39 -6.48
C ALA A 165 10.86 -3.79 -7.04
N GLY A 166 11.28 -3.87 -8.30
CA GLY A 166 11.55 -5.15 -8.96
C GLY A 166 12.49 -5.02 -10.15
N PRO A 167 12.88 -6.16 -10.76
CA PRO A 167 13.88 -6.18 -11.81
C PRO A 167 13.36 -5.66 -13.16
N ALA A 168 12.04 -5.65 -13.37
CA ALA A 168 11.40 -5.28 -14.64
C ALA A 168 11.93 -3.95 -15.20
N GLU A 169 12.12 -3.86 -16.53
CA GLU A 169 12.66 -2.66 -17.18
C GLU A 169 11.80 -1.42 -16.90
N ASN A 170 10.48 -1.59 -16.99
CA ASN A 170 9.50 -0.55 -16.75
C ASN A 170 8.84 -0.73 -15.38
N ARG A 171 8.61 0.37 -14.68
CA ARG A 171 7.80 0.40 -13.45
C ARG A 171 6.35 0.03 -13.77
N SER A 172 5.77 -0.82 -12.93
CA SER A 172 4.37 -1.26 -13.05
C SER A 172 3.77 -1.48 -11.67
N MET A 173 2.52 -1.05 -11.49
CA MET A 173 1.65 -1.42 -10.36
C MET A 173 0.78 -2.64 -10.71
N GLY A 174 1.11 -3.35 -11.79
CA GLY A 174 0.40 -4.55 -12.21
C GLY A 174 0.60 -5.69 -11.22
N PHE A 175 -0.40 -6.56 -11.15
CA PHE A 175 -0.46 -7.70 -10.27
C PHE A 175 -1.32 -8.80 -10.89
N CYS A 176 -1.29 -9.98 -10.29
CA CYS A 176 -2.13 -11.11 -10.62
C CYS A 176 -2.99 -11.44 -9.40
N ASP A 177 -4.31 -11.40 -9.56
CA ASP A 177 -5.23 -11.83 -8.52
C ASP A 177 -5.15 -13.34 -8.30
N ASP A 178 -5.54 -13.78 -7.11
CA ASP A 178 -5.82 -15.20 -6.88
C ASP A 178 -7.03 -15.62 -7.72
N PRO A 179 -6.88 -16.60 -8.63
CA PRO A 179 -7.97 -17.08 -9.48
C PRO A 179 -9.21 -17.55 -8.70
N SER A 180 -9.01 -18.05 -7.47
CA SER A 180 -10.08 -18.50 -6.57
C SER A 180 -11.02 -17.36 -6.15
N HIS A 181 -10.59 -16.11 -6.33
CA HIS A 181 -11.27 -14.90 -5.87
C HIS A 181 -11.68 -13.97 -7.02
N HIS A 182 -11.48 -14.33 -8.29
CA HIS A 182 -11.83 -13.50 -9.45
C HIS A 182 -13.30 -13.06 -9.48
N TRP A 183 -14.21 -13.91 -9.00
CA TRP A 183 -15.65 -13.62 -8.95
C TRP A 183 -15.99 -12.38 -8.12
N ILE A 184 -15.13 -12.00 -7.15
CA ILE A 184 -15.36 -10.84 -6.26
C ILE A 184 -15.40 -9.53 -7.06
N ARG A 185 -14.57 -9.40 -8.11
CA ARG A 185 -14.54 -8.19 -8.92
C ARG A 185 -15.84 -7.98 -9.70
N GLU A 186 -16.46 -9.06 -10.13
CA GLU A 186 -17.78 -9.00 -10.77
C GLU A 186 -18.86 -8.63 -9.74
N ASP A 187 -18.81 -9.20 -8.54
CA ASP A 187 -19.76 -8.89 -7.47
C ASP A 187 -19.69 -7.41 -7.03
N TRP A 188 -18.48 -6.83 -6.97
CA TRP A 188 -18.29 -5.42 -6.64
C TRP A 188 -19.02 -4.44 -7.54
N LYS A 189 -19.33 -4.80 -8.80
CA LYS A 189 -20.06 -3.92 -9.74
C LYS A 189 -21.45 -3.55 -9.23
N ASN A 190 -22.02 -4.37 -8.34
CA ASN A 190 -23.34 -4.17 -7.76
C ASN A 190 -23.30 -3.60 -6.32
N GLN A 191 -22.11 -3.37 -5.78
CA GLN A 191 -21.93 -2.85 -4.44
C GLN A 191 -21.61 -1.35 -4.47
N LYS A 192 -21.95 -0.65 -3.39
CA LYS A 192 -21.57 0.75 -3.19
C LYS A 192 -20.22 0.83 -2.50
N GLN A 193 -19.45 1.85 -2.86
CA GLN A 193 -18.26 2.22 -2.09
C GLN A 193 -18.66 2.75 -0.72
N ASP A 194 -17.78 2.52 0.26
CA ASP A 194 -17.92 3.03 1.62
C ASP A 194 -17.93 4.57 1.66
N ALA A 195 -19.02 5.13 2.18
CA ALA A 195 -19.25 6.57 2.20
C ALA A 195 -18.29 7.34 3.14
N ARG A 196 -17.55 6.64 4.01
CA ARG A 196 -16.51 7.25 4.85
C ARG A 196 -15.31 7.77 4.04
N LEU A 197 -15.16 7.33 2.79
CA LEU A 197 -14.00 7.66 1.96
C LEU A 197 -14.26 8.82 0.99
N PRO A 198 -13.22 9.61 0.63
CA PRO A 198 -11.88 9.61 1.23
C PRO A 198 -11.92 10.02 2.72
N MET A 199 -11.03 9.44 3.54
CA MET A 199 -10.90 9.78 4.97
C MET A 199 -10.00 11.01 5.17
N THR A 200 -9.09 11.27 4.23
CA THR A 200 -8.19 12.41 4.25
C THR A 200 -8.14 13.09 2.89
N ASN A 201 -7.72 14.35 2.89
CA ASN A 201 -7.33 15.09 1.69
C ASN A 201 -6.04 15.88 1.97
N LYS A 202 -5.60 16.69 1.01
CA LYS A 202 -4.40 17.54 1.16
C LYS A 202 -4.43 18.45 2.40
N ASP A 203 -5.60 18.82 2.92
CA ASP A 203 -5.76 19.71 4.06
C ASP A 203 -5.84 18.96 5.40
N GLY A 204 -5.92 17.63 5.38
CA GLY A 204 -5.91 16.77 6.55
C GLY A 204 -7.08 15.78 6.56
N ARG A 205 -7.47 15.35 7.77
CA ARG A 205 -8.61 14.47 7.97
C ARG A 205 -9.92 15.16 7.57
N ARG A 206 -10.80 14.45 6.87
CA ARG A 206 -12.19 14.87 6.63
C ARG A 206 -13.03 14.57 7.88
N ILE A 207 -13.67 15.59 8.43
CA ILE A 207 -14.59 15.49 9.57
C ILE A 207 -15.97 15.08 9.08
#